data_AF-A0A6N2BYV3-F1
#
_entry.id   AF-A0A6N2BYV3-F1
#
_cell.length_a   1.000
_cell.length_b   1.000
_cell.length_c   1.000
_cell.angle_alpha   90.00
_cell.angle_beta   90.00
_cell.angle_gamma   90.00
#
_symmetry.space_group_name_H-M   'P 1'
#
loop_
_entity.id
_entity.type
_entity.pdbx_description
1 polymer ?
#
loop_
_entity_poly.entity_id
_entity_poly.type
_entity_poly.pdbx_seq_one_letter_code
_entity_poly.pdbx_strand_id
1 'polypeptide(L)'
;MAFSATLRCSSSLYRPSKNSTISSVLPQSSSSISFRSSPSFFNRKKSLSIRSATLEAAPASGGVAPAISLTDNALMHLNKMRSDRNEDLCLRIGVKQGGCSGMSYTMEFEKQENARPDDSIIEYNGFVIVCDPKSLLFIFGMQLDYSDALIGGGFSFKNPNATQTCGCGKSFTAEM
;
A
#
# COMPACT_ATOMS: atom_id res chain seq x y z
N MET A 1 -48.54 6.10 48.52
CA MET A 1 -47.77 4.95 48.00
C MET A 1 -46.44 5.52 47.50
N ALA A 2 -45.45 5.82 48.35
CA ALA A 2 -44.57 4.95 49.13
C ALA A 2 -43.49 4.22 48.27
N PHE A 3 -42.23 4.54 48.63
CA PHE A 3 -40.95 3.82 48.46
C PHE A 3 -39.96 4.20 47.32
N SER A 4 -38.89 4.87 47.77
CA SER A 4 -37.54 4.96 47.22
C SER A 4 -36.90 3.61 46.88
N ALA A 5 -35.93 3.60 45.95
CA ALA A 5 -34.66 2.91 46.16
C ALA A 5 -33.57 3.41 45.19
N THR A 6 -32.60 4.13 45.75
CA THR A 6 -31.23 4.29 45.24
C THR A 6 -30.45 2.99 45.38
N LEU A 7 -29.66 2.60 44.38
CA LEU A 7 -28.57 1.63 44.57
C LEU A 7 -27.27 2.17 43.98
N ARG A 8 -26.43 2.63 44.91
CA ARG A 8 -24.98 2.63 44.84
C ARG A 8 -24.48 1.19 45.02
N CYS A 9 -23.39 0.81 44.34
CA CYS A 9 -22.39 -0.19 44.74
C CYS A 9 -21.48 -0.46 43.53
N SER A 10 -20.17 -0.65 43.61
CA SER A 10 -19.21 -0.54 44.70
C SER A 10 -17.81 -0.54 44.09
N SER A 11 -16.98 0.39 44.53
CA SER A 11 -15.53 0.34 44.42
C SER A 11 -14.97 -0.69 45.40
N SER A 12 -14.18 -1.65 44.92
CA SER A 12 -13.30 -2.51 45.71
C SER A 12 -11.93 -2.53 45.01
N LEU A 13 -10.97 -1.74 45.46
CA LEU A 13 -9.94 -2.09 46.45
C LEU A 13 -9.04 -3.28 46.05
N TYR A 14 -7.85 -2.91 45.56
CA TYR A 14 -6.54 -3.30 46.06
C TYR A 14 -6.12 -4.79 46.04
N ARG A 15 -5.07 -5.10 45.25
CA ARG A 15 -3.89 -5.84 45.75
C ARG A 15 -2.69 -5.73 44.79
N PRO A 16 -1.56 -5.14 45.19
CA PRO A 16 -0.27 -5.34 44.53
C PRO A 16 0.42 -6.57 45.15
N SER A 17 0.98 -7.45 44.31
CA SER A 17 1.89 -8.50 44.76
C SER A 17 3.32 -8.11 44.37
N LYS A 18 4.13 -7.80 45.38
CA LYS A 18 5.59 -7.77 45.31
C LYS A 18 6.10 -9.13 45.78
N ASN A 19 7.07 -9.69 45.05
CA ASN A 19 8.16 -10.59 45.46
C ASN A 19 8.82 -11.05 44.15
N SER A 20 10.12 -11.25 44.00
CA SER A 20 11.20 -11.41 44.98
C SER A 20 12.53 -11.39 44.22
N THR A 21 13.52 -10.85 44.91
CA THR A 21 14.96 -10.85 44.62
C THR A 21 15.49 -12.25 44.30
N ILE A 22 16.23 -12.42 43.19
CA ILE A 22 17.28 -13.44 43.07
C ILE A 22 18.49 -12.82 42.34
N SER A 23 19.59 -12.76 43.09
CA SER A 23 20.94 -12.44 42.64
C SER A 23 21.60 -13.65 41.96
N SER A 24 22.39 -13.42 40.91
CA SER A 24 23.70 -14.07 40.60
C SER A 24 24.04 -13.72 39.15
N VAL A 25 24.85 -12.68 38.90
CA VAL A 25 26.31 -12.77 38.76
C VAL A 25 26.75 -13.88 37.81
N LEU A 26 27.04 -13.50 36.55
CA LEU A 26 27.86 -14.26 35.62
C LEU A 26 29.07 -13.40 35.23
N PRO A 27 30.31 -13.90 35.35
CA PRO A 27 31.51 -13.16 35.00
C PRO A 27 31.98 -13.44 33.56
N GLN A 28 32.55 -12.39 32.97
CA GLN A 28 33.84 -12.36 32.26
C GLN A 28 34.07 -13.13 30.94
N SER A 29 34.28 -12.30 29.92
CA SER A 29 35.54 -12.16 29.17
C SER A 29 35.78 -12.97 27.89
N SER A 30 36.01 -12.18 26.84
CA SER A 30 37.09 -12.29 25.86
C SER A 30 37.41 -13.67 25.30
N SER A 31 36.81 -13.98 24.14
CA SER A 31 37.43 -14.85 23.15
C SER A 31 38.13 -13.97 22.11
N SER A 32 39.45 -14.10 22.11
CA SER A 32 40.43 -13.50 21.21
C SER A 32 40.19 -13.90 19.76
N ILE A 33 39.97 -12.90 18.90
CA ILE A 33 39.94 -13.08 17.45
C ILE A 33 41.39 -13.21 16.99
N SER A 34 41.81 -14.43 16.66
CA SER A 34 43.13 -14.71 16.11
C SER A 34 43.13 -14.47 14.61
N PHE A 35 43.87 -13.46 14.16
CA PHE A 35 44.22 -13.27 12.76
C PHE A 35 45.26 -14.34 12.36
N ARG A 36 44.87 -15.26 11.47
CA ARG A 36 45.82 -16.11 10.74
C ARG A 36 45.79 -15.71 9.27
N SER A 37 46.78 -14.91 8.90
CA SER A 37 47.21 -14.71 7.53
C SER A 37 47.92 -15.96 7.04
N SER A 38 47.51 -16.51 5.90
CA SER A 38 48.40 -17.24 5.00
C SER A 38 47.91 -17.12 3.56
N PRO A 39 48.79 -16.78 2.61
CA PRO A 39 48.48 -16.69 1.18
C PRO A 39 48.80 -18.02 0.49
N SER A 40 48.00 -18.39 -0.50
CA SER A 40 48.44 -19.28 -1.57
C SER A 40 47.43 -19.29 -2.71
N PHE A 41 47.81 -18.55 -3.75
CA PHE A 41 47.79 -18.99 -5.14
C PHE A 41 47.14 -20.35 -5.37
N PHE A 42 45.97 -20.38 -6.01
CA PHE A 42 45.72 -21.38 -7.05
C PHE A 42 44.78 -20.82 -8.10
N ASN A 43 45.42 -20.49 -9.22
CA ASN A 43 44.86 -20.36 -10.54
C ASN A 43 43.91 -21.53 -10.85
N ARG A 44 42.61 -21.26 -11.00
CA ARG A 44 41.71 -22.17 -11.71
C ARG A 44 40.75 -21.39 -12.57
N LYS A 45 41.20 -21.14 -13.80
CA LYS A 45 40.33 -20.82 -14.94
C LYS A 45 39.19 -21.84 -14.97
N LYS A 46 37.97 -21.38 -14.71
CA LYS A 46 36.75 -22.06 -15.12
C LYS A 46 35.92 -21.05 -15.89
N SER A 47 35.96 -21.22 -17.21
CA SER A 47 35.04 -20.63 -18.17
C SER A 47 33.63 -21.06 -17.80
N LEU A 48 32.87 -20.17 -17.18
CA LEU A 48 31.45 -20.36 -16.92
C LEU A 48 30.68 -19.62 -18.01
N SER A 49 29.98 -20.43 -18.79
CA SER A 49 29.08 -20.07 -19.86
C SER A 49 28.17 -18.91 -19.45
N ILE A 50 28.36 -17.78 -20.13
CA ILE A 50 27.46 -16.63 -20.03
C ILE A 50 26.17 -17.05 -20.72
N ARG A 51 25.20 -17.54 -19.94
CA ARG A 51 23.82 -17.56 -20.37
C ARG A 51 23.36 -16.10 -20.34
N SER A 52 23.45 -15.45 -21.50
CA SER A 52 22.80 -14.18 -21.79
C SER A 52 21.30 -14.36 -21.55
N ALA A 53 20.85 -14.05 -20.34
CA ALA A 53 19.45 -13.79 -20.10
C ALA A 53 19.14 -12.48 -20.84
N THR A 54 18.37 -12.58 -21.92
CA THR A 54 17.67 -11.45 -22.51
C THR A 54 16.72 -10.92 -21.44
N LEU A 55 17.18 -9.93 -20.68
CA LEU A 55 16.28 -9.04 -19.97
C LEU A 55 15.49 -8.31 -21.07
N GLU A 56 14.27 -8.77 -21.31
CA GLU A 56 13.30 -8.07 -22.13
C GLU A 56 13.15 -6.66 -21.56
N ALA A 57 13.74 -5.71 -22.28
CA ALA A 57 13.58 -4.31 -22.02
C ALA A 57 12.10 -3.97 -22.18
N ALA A 58 11.44 -3.64 -21.07
CA ALA A 58 10.14 -2.99 -21.09
C ALA A 58 10.20 -1.79 -22.06
N PRO A 59 9.15 -1.55 -22.87
CA PRO A 59 9.17 -0.50 -23.85
C PRO A 59 9.26 0.83 -23.11
N ALA A 60 10.43 1.48 -23.19
CA ALA A 60 10.54 2.90 -22.93
C ALA A 60 9.90 3.64 -24.10
N SER A 61 8.57 3.61 -24.17
CA SER A 61 7.82 4.54 -24.99
C SER A 61 8.10 5.93 -24.43
N GLY A 62 8.82 6.75 -25.20
CA GLY A 62 8.97 8.19 -24.97
C GLY A 62 7.64 8.90 -25.12
N GLY A 63 6.71 8.58 -24.23
CA GLY A 63 5.35 9.09 -24.16
C GLY A 63 5.17 9.88 -22.88
N VAL A 64 4.40 10.95 -22.97
CA VAL A 64 3.95 11.74 -21.83
C VAL A 64 3.43 10.80 -20.74
N ALA A 65 3.87 10.98 -19.50
CA ALA A 65 3.44 10.14 -18.39
C ALA A 65 1.90 10.17 -18.28
N PRO A 66 1.24 9.00 -18.14
CA PRO A 66 -0.21 8.96 -18.02
C PRO A 66 -0.66 9.68 -16.75
N ALA A 67 -1.82 10.33 -16.82
CA ALA A 67 -2.35 11.08 -15.67
C ALA A 67 -2.67 10.17 -14.47
N ILE A 68 -3.00 8.90 -14.71
CA ILE A 68 -3.17 7.86 -13.70
C ILE A 68 -2.55 6.58 -14.26
N SER A 69 -1.78 5.86 -13.44
CA SER A 69 -1.16 4.59 -13.82
C SER A 69 -1.64 3.43 -12.93
N LEU A 70 -1.64 2.22 -13.46
CA LEU A 70 -1.96 0.99 -12.72
C LEU A 70 -0.74 0.08 -12.67
N THR A 71 -0.57 -0.67 -11.58
CA THR A 71 0.33 -1.83 -11.58
C THR A 71 -0.34 -3.02 -12.27
N ASP A 72 0.47 -3.98 -12.73
CA ASP A 72 -0.04 -5.20 -13.36
C ASP A 72 -0.94 -5.99 -12.41
N ASN A 73 -0.60 -6.03 -11.11
CA ASN A 73 -1.41 -6.67 -10.08
C ASN A 73 -2.79 -6.02 -9.95
N ALA A 74 -2.83 -4.68 -9.94
CA ALA A 74 -4.08 -3.94 -9.87
C ALA A 74 -4.94 -4.23 -11.11
N LEU A 75 -4.34 -4.20 -12.30
CA LEU A 75 -5.04 -4.49 -13.54
C LEU A 75 -5.60 -5.92 -13.58
N MET A 76 -4.81 -6.92 -13.19
CA MET A 76 -5.27 -8.31 -13.09
C MET A 76 -6.49 -8.43 -12.17
N HIS A 77 -6.44 -7.79 -11.00
CA HIS A 77 -7.55 -7.82 -10.05
C HIS A 77 -8.79 -7.08 -10.56
N LEU A 78 -8.62 -5.92 -11.21
CA LEU A 78 -9.73 -5.18 -11.83
C LEU A 78 -10.40 -5.98 -12.94
N ASN A 79 -9.62 -6.65 -13.80
CA ASN A 79 -10.14 -7.52 -14.85
C ASN A 79 -10.88 -8.74 -14.29
N LYS A 80 -10.39 -9.31 -13.18
CA LYS A 80 -11.11 -10.37 -12.45
C LYS A 80 -12.47 -9.87 -11.94
N MET A 81 -12.50 -8.70 -11.29
CA MET A 81 -13.75 -8.09 -10.80
C MET A 81 -14.73 -7.76 -11.92
N ARG A 82 -14.25 -7.32 -13.09
CA ARG A 82 -15.06 -7.09 -14.30
C ARG A 82 -15.64 -8.41 -14.84
N SER A 83 -14.83 -9.47 -14.88
CA SER A 83 -15.25 -10.80 -15.34
C SER A 83 -16.29 -11.43 -14.41
N ASP A 84 -16.12 -11.29 -13.08
CA ASP A 84 -17.05 -11.82 -12.10
C ASP A 84 -18.46 -11.21 -12.23
N ARG A 85 -18.54 -9.95 -12.67
CA ARG A 85 -19.81 -9.23 -12.89
C ARG A 85 -20.40 -9.42 -14.28
N ASN A 86 -19.63 -9.98 -15.24
CA ASN A 86 -20.03 -10.16 -16.64
C ASN A 86 -20.55 -8.88 -17.33
N GLU A 87 -20.05 -7.72 -16.92
CA GLU A 87 -20.45 -6.42 -17.47
C GLU A 87 -19.22 -5.65 -17.96
N ASP A 88 -19.43 -4.80 -18.97
CA ASP A 88 -18.41 -3.87 -19.44
C ASP A 88 -18.32 -2.66 -18.48
N LEU A 89 -17.50 -2.82 -17.44
CA LEU A 89 -17.33 -1.84 -16.38
C LEU A 89 -16.03 -1.04 -16.56
N CYS A 90 -16.14 0.27 -16.34
CA CYS A 90 -15.02 1.18 -16.16
C CYS A 90 -14.83 1.49 -14.66
N LEU A 91 -13.64 1.93 -14.30
CA LEU A 91 -13.34 2.38 -12.93
C LEU A 91 -13.36 3.90 -12.86
N ARG A 92 -14.30 4.46 -12.10
CA ARG A 92 -14.27 5.87 -11.71
C ARG A 92 -13.35 6.07 -10.51
N ILE A 93 -12.31 6.87 -10.69
CA ILE A 93 -11.41 7.29 -9.61
C ILE A 93 -11.62 8.78 -9.34
N GLY A 94 -11.74 9.13 -8.06
CA GLY A 94 -11.91 10.53 -7.67
C GLY A 94 -11.44 10.81 -6.25
N VAL A 95 -11.68 12.04 -5.82
CA VAL A 95 -11.39 12.51 -4.46
C VAL A 95 -12.65 13.16 -3.90
N LYS A 96 -12.98 12.84 -2.65
CA LYS A 96 -14.02 13.52 -1.88
C LYS A 96 -13.39 14.28 -0.72
N GLN A 97 -13.91 15.46 -0.42
CA GLN A 97 -13.56 16.18 0.81
C GLN A 97 -14.07 15.39 2.02
N GLY A 98 -13.21 15.20 3.02
CA GLY A 98 -13.44 14.44 4.23
C GLY A 98 -12.41 13.34 4.50
N GLY A 99 -12.65 12.60 5.58
CA GLY A 99 -11.76 11.54 6.06
C GLY A 99 -10.74 12.02 7.10
N CYS A 100 -9.81 11.16 7.46
CA CYS A 100 -8.88 11.39 8.58
C CYS A 100 -7.88 12.54 8.32
N SER A 101 -7.60 12.84 7.04
CA SER A 101 -6.58 13.80 6.61
C SER A 101 -7.12 14.92 5.71
N GLY A 102 -8.45 15.10 5.65
CA GLY A 102 -9.10 16.18 4.91
C GLY A 102 -9.60 15.80 3.52
N MET A 103 -8.92 14.92 2.78
CA MET A 103 -9.41 14.36 1.53
C MET A 103 -9.34 12.83 1.52
N SER A 104 -10.25 12.18 0.81
CA SER A 104 -10.32 10.71 0.69
C SER A 104 -10.48 10.27 -0.75
N TYR A 105 -9.77 9.21 -1.13
CA TYR A 105 -9.89 8.60 -2.45
C TYR A 105 -11.24 7.89 -2.58
N THR A 106 -11.80 7.94 -3.78
CA THR A 106 -13.01 7.21 -4.14
C THR A 106 -12.77 6.35 -5.38
N MET A 107 -13.26 5.12 -5.33
CA MET A 107 -13.23 4.17 -6.43
C MET A 107 -14.63 3.58 -6.59
N GLU A 108 -15.19 3.69 -7.78
CA GLU A 108 -16.52 3.20 -8.09
C GLU A 108 -16.50 2.51 -9.45
N PHE A 109 -17.18 1.37 -9.56
CA PHE A 109 -17.34 0.69 -10.85
C PHE A 109 -18.62 1.16 -11.49
N GLU A 110 -18.50 1.72 -12.68
CA GLU A 110 -19.61 2.26 -13.45
C GLU A 110 -19.64 1.57 -14.81
N LYS A 111 -20.78 1.57 -15.48
CA LYS A 111 -20.86 1.17 -16.88
C LYS A 111 -20.23 2.26 -17.73
N GLN A 112 -19.59 1.88 -18.84
CA GLN A 112 -18.97 2.85 -19.74
C GLN A 112 -19.95 3.93 -20.25
N GLU A 113 -21.24 3.59 -20.38
CA GLU A 113 -22.32 4.52 -20.76
C GLU A 113 -22.61 5.62 -19.72
N ASN A 114 -22.25 5.40 -18.45
CA ASN A 114 -22.47 6.38 -17.37
C ASN A 114 -21.33 7.41 -17.25
N ALA A 115 -20.24 7.22 -18.01
CA ALA A 115 -19.14 8.18 -18.03
C ALA A 115 -19.64 9.55 -18.51
N ARG A 116 -19.24 10.61 -17.80
CA ARG A 116 -19.67 11.97 -18.16
C ARG A 116 -18.80 12.52 -19.29
N PRO A 117 -19.34 13.42 -20.14
CA PRO A 117 -18.57 14.00 -21.24
C PRO A 117 -17.37 14.85 -20.78
N ASP A 118 -17.42 15.39 -19.56
CA ASP A 118 -16.35 16.20 -18.97
C ASP A 118 -15.29 15.36 -18.24
N ASP A 119 -15.50 14.05 -18.10
CA ASP A 119 -14.57 13.16 -17.40
C ASP A 119 -13.32 12.93 -18.26
N SER A 120 -12.17 12.86 -17.61
CA SER A 120 -10.94 12.43 -18.25
C SER A 120 -10.92 10.91 -18.38
N ILE A 121 -10.90 10.43 -19.63
CA ILE A 121 -10.85 9.00 -19.95
C ILE A 121 -9.39 8.60 -20.16
N ILE A 122 -8.94 7.62 -19.38
CA ILE A 122 -7.58 7.09 -19.40
C ILE A 122 -7.68 5.59 -19.68
N GLU A 123 -7.09 5.15 -20.78
CA GLU A 123 -7.04 3.74 -21.14
C GLU A 123 -5.72 3.13 -20.70
N TYR A 124 -5.78 2.00 -20.00
CA TYR A 124 -4.62 1.27 -19.53
C TYR A 124 -4.78 -0.22 -19.87
N ASN A 125 -4.00 -0.71 -20.84
CA ASN A 125 -3.99 -2.11 -21.29
C ASN A 125 -5.40 -2.69 -21.54
N GLY A 126 -6.29 -1.93 -22.18
CA GLY A 126 -7.67 -2.34 -22.49
C GLY A 126 -8.68 -2.19 -21.35
N PHE A 127 -8.27 -1.64 -20.21
CA PHE A 127 -9.15 -1.26 -19.11
C PHE A 127 -9.35 0.27 -19.10
N VAL A 128 -10.60 0.71 -18.97
CA VAL A 128 -10.97 2.13 -19.01
C VAL A 128 -11.10 2.69 -17.60
N ILE A 129 -10.40 3.78 -17.34
CA ILE A 129 -10.47 4.55 -16.10
C ILE A 129 -11.07 5.90 -16.43
N VAL A 130 -12.03 6.35 -15.63
CA VAL A 130 -12.66 7.66 -15.75
C VAL A 130 -12.38 8.48 -14.49
N CYS A 131 -12.09 9.76 -14.67
CA CYS A 131 -11.79 10.65 -13.55
C CYS A 131 -12.44 12.01 -13.74
N ASP A 132 -13.09 12.52 -12.68
CA ASP A 132 -13.59 13.89 -12.65
C ASP A 132 -12.43 14.89 -12.81
N PRO A 133 -12.57 15.93 -13.64
CA PRO A 133 -11.49 16.90 -13.88
C PRO A 133 -11.05 17.63 -12.61
N LYS A 134 -11.96 17.86 -11.66
CA LYS A 134 -11.65 18.44 -10.35
C LYS A 134 -10.77 17.51 -9.49
N SER A 135 -11.09 16.22 -9.50
CA SER A 135 -10.35 15.22 -8.75
C SER A 135 -8.96 14.99 -9.36
N LEU A 136 -8.88 15.02 -10.70
CA LEU A 136 -7.65 14.79 -11.44
C LEU A 136 -6.52 15.75 -11.01
N LEU A 137 -6.83 17.00 -10.67
CA LEU A 137 -5.85 17.97 -10.18
C LEU A 137 -5.12 17.53 -8.91
N PHE A 138 -5.77 16.75 -8.04
CA PHE A 138 -5.19 16.28 -6.78
C PHE A 138 -4.45 14.95 -6.89
N ILE A 139 -4.73 14.18 -7.95
CA ILE A 139 -4.25 12.81 -8.11
C ILE A 139 -3.47 12.61 -9.42
N PHE A 140 -3.10 13.70 -10.08
CA PHE A 140 -2.33 13.65 -11.32
C PHE A 140 -0.97 12.97 -11.10
N GLY A 141 -0.66 11.98 -11.93
CA GLY A 141 0.55 11.17 -11.81
C GLY A 141 0.48 10.12 -10.68
N MET A 142 -0.70 9.85 -10.11
CA MET A 142 -0.83 8.78 -9.13
C MET A 142 -0.64 7.40 -9.78
N GLN A 143 -0.25 6.44 -8.95
CA GLN A 143 -0.24 5.02 -9.28
C GLN A 143 -1.15 4.24 -8.33
N LEU A 144 -1.99 3.38 -8.89
CA LEU A 144 -2.83 2.45 -8.14
C LEU A 144 -2.21 1.05 -8.17
N ASP A 145 -1.99 0.48 -6.99
CA ASP A 145 -1.47 -0.86 -6.80
C ASP A 145 -2.48 -1.75 -6.06
N TYR A 146 -2.30 -3.07 -6.15
CA TYR A 146 -3.13 -4.06 -5.47
C TYR A 146 -2.28 -5.18 -4.88
N SER A 147 -2.58 -5.55 -3.64
CA SER A 147 -1.96 -6.68 -2.94
C SER A 147 -3.00 -7.73 -2.57
N ASP A 148 -2.79 -8.99 -2.97
CA ASP A 148 -3.65 -10.14 -2.63
C ASP A 148 -3.27 -10.80 -1.29
N ALA A 149 -2.63 -10.05 -0.38
CA ALA A 149 -2.28 -10.57 0.93
C ALA A 149 -3.53 -10.88 1.76
N LEU A 150 -3.59 -12.07 2.37
CA LEU A 150 -4.71 -12.49 3.22
C LEU A 150 -4.99 -11.50 4.37
N ILE A 151 -3.95 -10.89 4.92
CA ILE A 151 -4.03 -9.89 5.97
C ILE A 151 -3.47 -8.58 5.42
N GLY A 152 -4.30 -7.55 5.36
CA GLY A 152 -3.90 -6.23 4.89
C GLY A 152 -3.77 -6.10 3.37
N GLY A 153 -4.23 -7.09 2.60
CA GLY A 153 -4.42 -6.95 1.16
C GLY A 153 -5.47 -5.91 0.80
N GLY A 154 -5.42 -5.46 -0.45
CA GLY A 154 -6.29 -4.45 -1.01
C GLY A 154 -5.58 -3.47 -1.91
N PHE A 155 -6.31 -2.44 -2.31
CA PHE A 155 -5.81 -1.36 -3.15
C PHE A 155 -4.94 -0.38 -2.33
N SER A 156 -3.78 -0.03 -2.89
CA SER A 156 -2.85 0.95 -2.33
C SER A 156 -2.66 2.11 -3.31
N PHE A 157 -2.74 3.32 -2.79
CA PHE A 157 -2.61 4.54 -3.58
C PHE A 157 -1.23 5.16 -3.38
N LYS A 158 -0.52 5.42 -4.48
CA LYS A 158 0.74 6.14 -4.49
C LYS A 158 0.54 7.47 -5.20
N ASN A 159 0.34 8.54 -4.43
CA ASN A 159 0.09 9.87 -4.97
C ASN A 159 1.29 10.79 -4.72
N PRO A 160 2.00 11.28 -5.76
CA PRO A 160 3.11 12.20 -5.60
C PRO A 160 2.69 13.59 -5.10
N ASN A 161 1.42 13.97 -5.26
CA ASN A 161 0.90 15.28 -4.81
C ASN A 161 0.41 15.27 -3.35
N ALA A 162 0.46 14.12 -2.67
CA ALA A 162 0.04 14.03 -1.28
C ALA A 162 1.15 14.51 -0.34
N THR A 163 0.90 15.61 0.36
CA THR A 163 1.79 16.13 1.42
C THR A 163 1.85 15.16 2.61
N GLN A 164 0.69 14.61 2.99
CA GLN A 164 0.58 13.62 4.07
C GLN A 164 -0.46 12.57 3.72
N THR A 165 -0.21 11.32 4.10
CA THR A 165 -1.14 10.20 3.90
C THR A 165 -1.52 9.58 5.25
N CYS A 166 -2.82 9.30 5.43
CA CYS A 166 -3.33 8.63 6.63
C CYS A 166 -2.76 7.21 6.75
N GLY A 167 -2.64 6.69 7.97
CA GLY A 167 -2.10 5.33 8.22
C GLY A 167 -2.84 4.20 7.50
N CYS A 168 -4.09 4.40 7.09
CA CYS A 168 -4.84 3.43 6.29
C CYS A 168 -4.64 3.55 4.77
N GLY A 169 -3.94 4.59 4.29
CA GLY A 169 -3.64 4.82 2.88
C GLY A 169 -4.81 5.32 2.02
N LYS A 170 -6.00 5.53 2.60
CA LYS A 170 -7.23 5.91 1.87
C LYS A 170 -7.58 7.40 1.92
N SER A 171 -6.90 8.13 2.80
CA SER A 171 -7.08 9.58 2.97
C SER A 171 -5.72 10.27 2.93
N PHE A 172 -5.71 11.50 2.44
CA PHE A 172 -4.49 12.30 2.28
C PHE A 172 -4.79 13.80 2.42
N THR A 173 -3.73 14.57 2.61
CA THR A 173 -3.73 16.02 2.54
C THR A 173 -2.92 16.42 1.31
N ALA A 174 -3.44 17.33 0.49
CA ALA A 174 -2.68 17.98 -0.57
C ALA A 174 -2.70 19.47 -0.32
N GLU A 175 -1.54 20.09 -0.47
CA GLU A 175 -1.42 21.54 -0.53
C GLU A 175 -1.46 21.94 -2.01
N MET A 176 -2.42 22.80 -2.35
CA MET A 176 -2.61 23.33 -3.70
C MET A 176 -2.34 24.82 -3.70
#